data_AF-A0A0M2V167-F1
#
_entry.id   AF-A0A0M2V167-F1
#
_cell.length_a   1.000
_cell.length_b   1.000
_cell.length_c   1.000
_cell.angle_alpha   90.00
_cell.angle_beta   90.00
_cell.angle_gamma   90.00
#
_symmetry.space_group_name_H-M   'P 1'
#
loop_
_entity.id
_entity.type
_entity.pdbx_description
1 polymer ?
#
loop_
_entity_poly.entity_id
_entity_poly.type
_entity_poly.pdbx_seq_one_letter_code
_entity_poly.pdbx_strand_id
1 'polypeptide(L)' 'MKSRRQLYLLVPAITLFTACSTAPHYAMQPDYDYIQKVEASSKYSTHAARIYWVNPPVKRELLAEQPQD' A
#
# COMPACT_ATOMS: atom_id res chain seq x y z
N MET A 1 9.69 11.41 62.23
CA MET A 1 10.81 10.62 61.65
C MET A 1 10.37 9.47 60.70
N LYS A 2 9.10 9.06 60.63
CA LYS A 2 8.61 7.97 59.74
C LYS A 2 8.68 8.28 58.24
N SER A 3 8.37 9.52 57.82
CA SER A 3 8.33 9.92 56.41
C SER A 3 9.69 9.83 55.69
N ARG A 4 10.80 10.12 56.38
CA ARG A 4 12.14 10.03 55.78
C ARG A 4 12.51 8.59 55.42
N ARG A 5 12.13 7.61 56.27
CA ARG A 5 12.38 6.17 55.99
C ARG A 5 11.57 5.65 54.81
N GLN A 6 10.35 6.14 54.61
CA GLN A 6 9.54 5.80 53.44
C GLN A 6 10.13 6.38 52.15
N LEU A 7 10.68 7.59 52.20
CA LEU A 7 11.33 8.22 51.06
C LEU A 7 12.54 7.39 50.58
N TYR A 8 13.37 6.89 51.50
CA TYR A 8 14.53 6.06 51.15
C TYR A 8 14.17 4.69 50.56
N LEU A 9 12.95 4.19 50.80
CA LEU A 9 12.46 2.93 50.20
C LEU A 9 11.74 3.15 48.86
N LEU A 10 11.10 4.31 48.68
CA LEU A 10 10.37 4.64 47.44
C LEU A 10 11.31 4.95 46.27
N VAL A 11 12.41 5.66 46.51
CA VAL A 11 13.39 6.04 45.48
C VAL A 11 13.98 4.81 44.74
N PRO A 12 14.49 3.76 45.40
CA PRO A 12 14.99 2.58 44.71
C PRO A 12 13.88 1.77 44.03
N ALA A 13 12.67 1.75 44.58
CA ALA A 13 11.54 1.06 43.96
C ALA A 13 11.16 1.71 42.63
N ILE A 14 11.02 3.03 42.59
CA ILE A 14 10.64 3.76 41.37
C ILE A 14 11.71 3.60 40.29
N THR A 15 12.99 3.69 40.64
CA THR A 15 14.10 3.55 39.66
C THR A 15 14.18 2.14 39.06
N LEU A 16 13.92 1.09 39.85
CA LEU A 16 13.86 -0.29 39.36
C LEU A 16 12.66 -0.53 38.42
N PHE A 17 11.49 0.04 38.74
CA PHE A 17 10.31 -0.06 37.87
C PHE A 17 10.48 0.71 36.55
N THR A 18 11.12 1.87 36.56
CA THR A 18 11.38 2.65 35.34
C THR A 18 12.46 2.02 34.45
N ALA A 19 13.45 1.34 35.04
CA ALA A 19 14.52 0.67 34.30
C ALA A 19 14.07 -0.61 33.58
N CYS A 20 13.00 -1.27 34.06
CA CYS A 20 12.49 -2.52 33.48
C CYS A 20 11.38 -2.32 32.44
N SER A 21 10.84 -1.09 32.31
CA SER A 21 9.75 -0.77 31.38
C SER A 21 10.22 -0.19 30.04
N THR A 22 11.53 -0.18 29.76
CA THR A 22 12.03 0.31 28.47
C THR A 22 11.71 -0.74 27.40
N ALA A 23 10.58 -0.55 26.72
CA ALA A 23 10.27 -1.30 25.51
C ALA A 23 11.38 -1.01 24.49
N PRO A 24 11.95 -2.03 23.83
CA PRO A 24 12.89 -1.80 22.75
C PRO A 24 12.21 -0.98 21.66
N HIS A 25 12.68 0.25 21.44
CA HIS A 25 12.28 1.07 20.31
C HIS A 25 12.90 0.49 19.04
N TYR A 26 12.26 -0.53 18.47
CA TYR A 26 12.60 -0.99 17.14
C TYR A 26 12.16 0.09 16.14
N ALA A 27 13.13 0.81 15.58
CA ALA A 27 12.89 1.64 14.41
C ALA A 27 12.64 0.70 13.23
N MET A 28 11.37 0.41 12.94
CA MET A 28 10.99 -0.29 11.72
C MET A 28 11.25 0.66 10.54
N GLN A 29 12.41 0.50 9.89
CA GLN A 29 12.67 1.20 8.63
C GLN A 29 11.95 0.44 7.52
N PRO A 30 11.06 1.09 6.76
CA PRO A 30 10.51 0.48 5.56
C PRO A 30 11.63 0.25 4.54
N ASP A 31 11.63 -0.92 3.92
CA ASP A 31 12.51 -1.23 2.80
C ASP A 31 12.01 -0.49 1.55
N TYR A 32 12.56 0.69 1.32
CA TYR A 32 12.21 1.54 0.19
C TYR A 32 12.56 0.90 -1.16
N ASP A 33 13.61 0.06 -1.22
CA ASP A 33 14.00 -0.63 -2.46
C ASP A 33 12.96 -1.67 -2.84
N TYR A 34 12.43 -2.40 -1.85
CA TYR A 34 11.34 -3.34 -2.07
C TYR A 34 10.07 -2.63 -2.54
N ILE A 35 9.69 -1.53 -1.89
CA ILE A 35 8.50 -0.74 -2.26
C ILE A 35 8.62 -0.26 -3.71
N GLN A 36 9.77 0.30 -4.09
CA GLN A 36 9.99 0.81 -5.44
C GLN A 36 9.91 -0.29 -6.50
N LYS A 37 10.43 -1.49 -6.21
CA LYS A 37 10.33 -2.65 -7.11
C LYS A 37 8.88 -3.10 -7.30
N VAL A 38 8.10 -3.15 -6.22
CA VAL A 38 6.68 -3.52 -6.29
C VAL A 38 5.88 -2.49 -7.08
N GLU A 39 6.06 -1.20 -6.82
CA GLU A 39 5.39 -0.13 -7.56
C GLU A 39 5.73 -0.15 -9.05
N ALA A 40 7.02 -0.33 -9.39
CA ALA A 40 7.46 -0.45 -10.77
C ALA A 40 6.80 -1.67 -11.44
N SER A 41 6.82 -2.84 -10.80
CA SER A 41 6.23 -4.05 -11.35
C SER A 41 4.71 -3.92 -11.57
N SER A 42 4.00 -3.28 -10.65
CA SER A 42 2.55 -3.04 -10.74
C SER A 42 2.20 -2.14 -11.93
N LYS A 43 2.99 -1.09 -12.19
CA LYS A 43 2.80 -0.18 -13.34
C LYS A 43 2.90 -0.89 -14.69
N TYR A 44 3.71 -1.94 -14.79
CA TYR A 44 3.82 -2.74 -16.02
C TYR A 44 2.85 -3.94 -16.04
N SER A 45 2.34 -4.36 -14.88
CA SER A 45 1.42 -5.48 -14.74
C SER A 45 -0.05 -5.12 -14.98
N THR A 46 -0.40 -3.84 -15.16
CA THR A 46 -1.76 -3.45 -15.58
C THR A 46 -1.99 -3.89 -17.03
N HIS A 47 -2.47 -5.13 -17.18
CA HIS A 47 -3.41 -5.60 -18.18
C HIS A 47 -3.51 -4.71 -19.43
N ALA A 48 -2.52 -4.83 -20.33
CA ALA A 48 -2.64 -4.28 -21.68
C ALA A 48 -3.69 -5.11 -22.44
N ALA A 49 -4.97 -4.79 -22.22
CA ALA A 49 -6.07 -5.36 -23.00
C ALA A 49 -5.86 -4.94 -24.46
N ARG A 50 -5.64 -5.93 -25.33
CA ARG A 50 -5.55 -5.68 -26.77
C ARG A 50 -6.95 -5.39 -27.30
N ILE A 51 -7.30 -4.11 -27.41
CA ILE A 51 -8.56 -3.66 -28.00
C ILE A 51 -8.40 -3.72 -29.52
N TYR A 52 -9.12 -4.65 -30.16
CA TYR A 52 -9.21 -4.73 -31.62
C TYR A 52 -10.49 -4.03 -32.07
N TRP A 53 -10.35 -2.99 -32.88
CA TRP A 53 -11.49 -2.36 -33.55
C TRP A 53 -11.91 -3.25 -34.71
N VAL A 54 -12.98 -4.02 -34.52
CA VAL A 54 -13.63 -4.76 -35.60
C VAL A 54 -14.60 -3.82 -36.29
N ASN A 55 -14.55 -3.75 -37.62
CA ASN A 55 -15.52 -2.97 -38.40
C ASN A 55 -16.94 -3.51 -38.09
N PRO A 56 -17.88 -2.69 -37.59
CA PRO A 56 -19.24 -3.16 -37.30
C PRO A 56 -19.85 -3.76 -38.58
N PRO A 57 -20.56 -4.89 -38.48
CA PRO A 57 -21.15 -5.53 -39.65
C PRO A 57 -22.23 -4.62 -40.25
N VAL A 58 -21.89 -3.93 -41.35
CA VAL A 58 -22.85 -3.18 -42.14
C VAL A 58 -23.62 -4.17 -42.99
N LYS A 59 -24.96 -4.21 -42.86
CA LYS A 59 -25.80 -4.97 -43.78
C LYS A 59 -25.59 -4.42 -45.19
N ARG A 60 -25.25 -5.27 -46.16
CA ARG A 60 -25.23 -4.87 -47.56
C ARG A 60 -26.66 -4.46 -47.95
N GLU A 61 -26.90 -3.17 -48.12
CA GLU A 61 -28.08 -2.72 -48.83
C GLU A 61 -27.92 -3.18 -50.28
N LEU A 62 -28.88 -3.98 -50.75
CA LEU A 62 -29.02 -4.29 -52.16
C LEU A 62 -29.22 -2.94 -52.86
N LEU A 63 -28.19 -2.46 -53.56
CA LEU A 63 -28.32 -1.39 -54.53
C LEU A 63 -29.40 -1.86 -55.50
N ALA A 64 -30.63 -1.36 -55.32
CA ALA A 64 -31.66 -1.46 -56.32
C ALA A 64 -31.09 -0.76 -57.56
N GLU A 65 -30.81 -1.54 -58.59
CA GLU A 65 -30.40 -1.04 -59.90
C GLU A 65 -31.39 0.06 -60.30
N GLN A 66 -30.91 1.30 -60.37
CA GLN A 66 -31.67 2.41 -60.95
C GLN A 66 -31.99 2.08 -62.41
N PRO A 67 -33.17 2.48 -62.92
CA PRO A 67 -33.60 2.14 -64.26
C PRO A 67 -32.70 2.84 -65.29
N GLN A 68 -32.24 2.07 -66.27
CA GLN A 68 -31.55 2.54 -67.45
C GLN A 68 -32.60 2.89 -68.51
N ASP A 69 -32.71 4.19 -68.79
CA ASP A 69 -33.43 4.90 -69.88
C ASP A 69 -34.94 4.67 -70.08
#